data_AF-A0A363U8Q7-F1
#
_entry.id   AF-A0A363U8Q7-F1
#
_cell.length_a   1.000
_cell.length_b   1.000
_cell.length_c   1.000
_cell.angle_alpha   90.00
_cell.angle_beta   90.00
_cell.angle_gamma   90.00
#
_symmetry.space_group_name_H-M   'P 1'
#
loop_
_entity.id
_entity.type
_entity.pdbx_description
1 polymer ?
#
loop_
_entity_poly.entity_id
_entity_poly.type
_entity_poly.pdbx_seq_one_letter_code
_entity_poly.pdbx_strand_id
1 'polypeptide(L)'
;MLKNLRSRFVITPWVIWLGFLGVILLAGLVSGILVFWKGLSITNLTDLVPWGLWITIDLSSIALAAGAFSLCAGVYLFGLKRYQPIARTATFVGLIGYTMAMLALILDIGRPDRFWHAMIYWNTHSLLWEVTMCVILYLTVLVLESMPIIANLEWLQKRFPKIAAKMSHVHHYAPFLAIIGLGLSSLHQSSLGATYGVIKARPFWFKPEMSVLFMLSAIVGGISLTLFATMLASRLTRKAKVNDALIERVAQFVGYLLIGYFYFRAWDALATSYTYDPGRTEGLHLITKGPLAFNFWVGEMLLGMLIPMILLLYKPTRQNRFWRMVALFLVAAGVVAFRWDTNISGLLILMPYVPGQAITYTSYLPSLIEILAGAAIIAYGLTAFSLGVKYLRVVDHSLIEEEHATVNVKATEPVRAV
;
A
#
# COMPACT_ATOMS: atom_id res chain seq x y z
N MET A 1 -7.43 -21.94 44.88
CA MET A 1 -7.99 -21.15 43.75
C MET A 1 -6.93 -20.47 42.87
N LEU A 2 -5.74 -20.10 43.38
CA LEU A 2 -4.65 -19.47 42.59
C LEU A 2 -3.77 -20.43 41.75
N LYS A 3 -3.72 -21.74 42.05
CA LYS A 3 -2.93 -22.72 41.27
C LYS A 3 -3.54 -23.09 39.89
N ASN A 4 -4.83 -22.83 39.67
CA ASN A 4 -5.53 -23.17 38.42
C ASN A 4 -5.51 -22.08 37.33
N LEU A 5 -4.93 -20.91 37.61
CA LEU A 5 -4.77 -19.83 36.61
C LEU A 5 -3.47 -19.94 35.79
N ARG A 6 -2.47 -20.68 36.29
CA ARG A 6 -1.17 -20.84 35.60
C ARG A 6 -1.18 -21.84 34.43
N SER A 7 -2.16 -22.75 34.35
CA SER A 7 -2.17 -23.82 33.34
C SER A 7 -2.89 -23.47 32.03
N ARG A 8 -3.43 -22.25 31.88
CA ARG A 8 -4.23 -21.86 30.68
C ARG A 8 -3.52 -20.97 29.67
N PHE A 9 -2.32 -20.46 29.97
CA PHE A 9 -1.54 -19.67 29.01
C PHE A 9 -0.45 -20.54 28.38
N VAL A 10 -0.85 -21.37 27.41
CA VAL A 10 0.13 -22.01 26.51
C VAL A 10 0.74 -20.90 25.65
N ILE A 11 1.99 -20.54 25.95
CA ILE A 11 2.76 -19.58 25.16
C ILE A 11 3.06 -20.25 23.81
N THR A 12 2.27 -19.94 22.80
CA THR A 12 2.49 -20.37 21.41
C THR A 12 3.24 -19.29 20.64
N PRO A 13 3.97 -19.61 19.56
CA PRO A 13 4.61 -18.61 18.69
C PRO A 13 3.64 -17.52 18.22
N TRP A 14 2.38 -17.88 18.03
CA TRP A 14 1.29 -16.96 17.71
C TRP A 14 1.02 -15.92 18.81
N VAL A 15 1.00 -16.35 20.08
CA VAL A 15 0.79 -15.45 21.24
C VAL A 15 2.00 -14.56 21.45
N ILE A 16 3.22 -15.07 21.26
CA ILE A 16 4.45 -14.27 21.31
C ILE A 16 4.43 -13.18 20.23
N TRP A 17 4.08 -13.55 18.99
CA TRP A 17 3.95 -12.61 17.88
C TRP A 17 2.95 -11.49 18.16
N LEU A 18 1.73 -11.84 18.59
CA LEU A 18 0.73 -10.83 18.94
C LEU A 18 1.11 -10.00 20.18
N GLY A 19 1.79 -10.60 21.15
CA GLY A 19 2.32 -9.88 22.31
C GLY A 19 3.37 -8.84 21.91
N PHE A 20 4.30 -9.22 21.04
CA PHE A 20 5.30 -8.31 20.47
C PHE A 20 4.66 -7.15 19.70
N LEU A 21 3.72 -7.43 18.79
CA LEU A 21 2.98 -6.39 18.07
C LEU A 21 2.16 -5.51 19.03
N GLY A 22 1.58 -6.11 20.07
CA GLY A 22 0.84 -5.40 21.11
C GLY A 22 1.68 -4.38 21.87
N VAL A 23 2.94 -4.71 22.18
CA VAL A 23 3.88 -3.77 22.81
C VAL A 23 4.18 -2.58 21.89
N ILE A 24 4.43 -2.84 20.60
CA ILE A 24 4.68 -1.76 19.62
C ILE A 24 3.44 -0.86 19.47
N LEU A 25 2.25 -1.46 19.37
CA LEU A 25 0.98 -0.73 19.30
C LEU A 25 0.76 0.15 20.53
N LEU A 26 1.06 -0.34 21.73
CA LEU A 26 0.96 0.46 22.95
C LEU A 26 1.95 1.63 22.94
N ALA A 27 3.20 1.40 22.51
CA ALA A 27 4.21 2.45 22.41
C ALA A 27 3.80 3.55 21.41
N GLY A 28 3.26 3.17 20.26
CA GLY A 28 2.76 4.14 19.29
C GLY A 28 1.44 4.79 19.70
N LEU A 29 0.57 4.12 20.45
CA LEU A 29 -0.62 4.75 21.04
C LEU A 29 -0.22 5.85 22.02
N VAL A 30 0.75 5.59 22.90
CA VAL A 30 1.32 6.62 23.80
C VAL A 30 1.91 7.76 22.98
N SER A 31 2.68 7.46 21.93
CA SER A 31 3.26 8.46 21.03
C SER A 31 2.20 9.30 20.34
N GLY A 32 1.14 8.69 19.83
CA GLY A 32 0.01 9.39 19.20
C GLY A 32 -0.75 10.29 20.18
N ILE A 33 -0.99 9.82 21.41
CA ILE A 33 -1.60 10.66 22.48
C ILE A 33 -0.71 11.87 22.77
N LEU A 34 0.61 11.69 22.84
CA LEU A 34 1.54 12.80 23.03
C LEU A 34 1.47 13.81 21.88
N VAL A 35 1.37 13.34 20.63
CA VAL A 35 1.22 14.21 19.45
C VAL A 35 -0.07 15.02 19.52
N PHE A 36 -1.21 14.40 19.88
CA PHE A 36 -2.46 15.16 20.02
C PHE A 36 -2.44 16.15 21.18
N TRP A 37 -1.70 15.86 22.25
CA TRP A 37 -1.64 16.73 23.43
C TRP A 37 -0.63 17.89 23.26
N LYS A 38 0.59 17.59 22.81
CA LYS A 38 1.69 18.57 22.70
C LYS A 38 1.85 19.16 21.29
N GLY A 39 1.07 18.68 20.33
CA GLY A 39 1.17 19.04 18.92
C GLY A 39 2.39 18.44 18.23
N LEU A 40 2.59 18.83 16.96
CA LEU A 40 3.69 18.37 16.12
C LEU A 40 5.08 18.85 16.59
N SER A 41 5.15 19.76 17.56
CA SER A 41 6.41 20.31 18.12
C SER A 41 7.34 19.25 18.72
N ILE A 42 6.81 18.07 19.07
CA ILE A 42 7.58 16.94 19.62
C ILE A 42 8.18 16.03 18.54
N THR A 43 7.86 16.29 17.28
CA THR A 43 8.45 15.65 16.12
C THR A 43 9.69 16.42 15.65
N ASN A 44 10.43 15.87 14.69
CA ASN A 44 11.51 16.59 14.01
C ASN A 44 11.04 17.25 12.70
N LEU A 45 9.72 17.37 12.49
CA LEU A 45 9.18 18.15 11.38
C LEU A 45 9.48 19.63 11.59
N THR A 46 9.70 20.34 10.49
CA THR A 46 10.00 21.79 10.50
C THR A 46 9.19 22.49 9.41
N ASP A 47 9.12 23.81 9.44
CA ASP A 47 8.49 24.59 8.36
C ASP A 47 9.17 24.35 6.99
N LEU A 48 10.43 23.91 6.99
CA LEU A 48 11.19 23.58 5.79
C LEU A 48 10.90 22.16 5.28
N VAL A 49 10.75 21.21 6.22
CA VAL A 49 10.46 19.79 5.97
C VAL A 49 9.18 19.39 6.72
N PRO A 50 7.99 19.78 6.22
CA PRO A 50 6.73 19.50 6.89
C PRO A 50 6.22 18.07 6.66
N TRP A 51 6.70 17.38 5.61
CA TRP A 51 6.33 15.99 5.33
C TRP A 51 7.52 15.08 5.57
N GLY A 52 7.42 14.28 6.63
CA GLY A 52 8.48 13.39 7.08
C GLY A 52 8.08 11.91 6.97
N LEU A 53 8.46 11.13 7.98
CA LEU A 53 8.24 9.69 8.04
C LEU A 53 6.78 9.29 7.88
N TRP A 54 5.84 10.01 8.50
CA TRP A 54 4.42 9.65 8.45
C TRP A 54 3.83 9.77 7.06
N ILE A 55 4.14 10.83 6.31
CA ILE A 55 3.75 10.92 4.90
C ILE A 55 4.43 9.84 4.07
N THR A 56 5.70 9.47 4.33
CA THR A 56 6.29 8.32 3.62
C THR A 56 5.53 7.01 3.93
N ILE A 57 5.12 6.79 5.17
CA ILE A 57 4.31 5.61 5.55
C ILE A 57 2.95 5.66 4.86
N ASP A 58 2.30 6.82 4.82
CA ASP A 58 1.02 7.05 4.14
C ASP A 58 1.11 6.69 2.65
N LEU A 59 2.02 7.36 1.92
CA LEU A 59 2.27 7.13 0.50
C LEU A 59 2.62 5.67 0.20
N SER A 60 3.44 5.06 1.05
CA SER A 60 3.84 3.65 0.89
C SER A 60 2.68 2.70 1.14
N SER A 61 1.87 2.95 2.17
CA SER A 61 0.73 2.10 2.52
C SER A 61 -0.34 2.15 1.43
N ILE A 62 -0.62 3.34 0.88
CA ILE A 62 -1.50 3.54 -0.28
C ILE A 62 -0.96 2.84 -1.52
N ALA A 63 0.34 2.98 -1.81
CA ALA A 63 0.96 2.34 -2.97
C ALA A 63 0.96 0.82 -2.87
N LEU A 64 1.23 0.26 -1.70
CA LEU A 64 1.25 -1.19 -1.49
C LEU A 64 -0.17 -1.78 -1.34
N ALA A 65 -1.18 -0.95 -1.04
CA ALA A 65 -2.60 -1.32 -1.06
C ALA A 65 -3.19 -1.46 -2.47
N ALA A 66 -2.53 -0.89 -3.49
CA ALA A 66 -2.99 -0.85 -4.87
C ALA A 66 -3.16 -2.21 -5.57
N GLY A 67 -2.75 -3.31 -4.92
CA GLY A 67 -2.96 -4.67 -5.42
C GLY A 67 -4.44 -4.99 -5.62
N ALA A 68 -5.32 -4.45 -4.76
CA ALA A 68 -6.76 -4.64 -4.82
C ALA A 68 -7.33 -4.27 -6.19
N PHE A 69 -7.17 -3.01 -6.60
CA PHE A 69 -7.69 -2.56 -7.88
C PHE A 69 -6.94 -3.17 -9.07
N SER A 70 -5.62 -3.37 -8.96
CA SER A 70 -4.81 -3.89 -10.08
C SER A 70 -5.23 -5.31 -10.45
N LEU A 71 -5.48 -6.15 -9.44
CA LEU A 71 -5.95 -7.52 -9.64
C LEU A 71 -7.45 -7.57 -9.96
N CYS A 72 -8.27 -6.68 -9.39
CA CYS A 72 -9.67 -6.52 -9.79
C CYS A 72 -9.81 -6.09 -11.26
N ALA A 73 -9.01 -5.15 -11.75
CA ALA A 73 -8.96 -4.79 -13.17
C ALA A 73 -8.60 -6.00 -14.04
N GLY A 74 -7.58 -6.77 -13.63
CA GLY A 74 -7.22 -8.06 -14.23
C GLY A 74 -8.41 -9.01 -14.38
N VAL A 75 -9.16 -9.22 -13.30
CA VAL A 75 -10.27 -10.16 -13.24
C VAL A 75 -11.49 -9.67 -14.01
N TYR A 76 -11.89 -8.42 -13.80
CA TYR A 76 -13.19 -7.89 -14.26
C TYR A 76 -13.12 -7.20 -15.62
N LEU A 77 -12.04 -6.47 -15.95
CA LEU A 77 -11.90 -5.84 -17.27
C LEU A 77 -11.33 -6.81 -18.31
N PHE A 78 -10.32 -7.58 -17.94
CA PHE A 78 -9.67 -8.52 -18.86
C PHE A 78 -10.26 -9.94 -18.79
N GLY A 79 -11.30 -10.15 -17.97
CA GLY A 79 -11.99 -11.44 -17.86
C GLY A 79 -11.13 -12.56 -17.27
N LEU A 80 -10.03 -12.24 -16.57
CA LEU A 80 -9.07 -13.22 -16.06
C LEU A 80 -9.56 -13.85 -14.74
N LYS A 81 -10.74 -14.49 -14.78
CA LYS A 81 -11.44 -15.09 -13.62
C LYS A 81 -10.56 -15.99 -12.75
N ARG A 82 -9.53 -16.62 -13.33
CA ARG A 82 -8.53 -17.43 -12.62
C ARG A 82 -7.80 -16.71 -11.48
N TYR A 83 -7.76 -15.37 -11.48
CA TYR A 83 -7.07 -14.58 -10.44
C TYR A 83 -7.98 -14.11 -9.30
N GLN A 84 -9.27 -14.44 -9.32
CA GLN A 84 -10.24 -14.06 -8.29
C GLN A 84 -9.79 -14.43 -6.85
N PRO A 85 -9.13 -15.58 -6.59
CA PRO A 85 -8.58 -15.88 -5.26
C PRO A 85 -7.57 -14.87 -4.73
N ILE A 86 -6.71 -14.36 -5.61
CA ILE A 86 -5.71 -13.37 -5.25
C ILE A 86 -6.39 -12.01 -5.04
N ALA A 87 -7.41 -11.69 -5.85
CA ALA A 87 -8.19 -10.45 -5.70
C ALA A 87 -8.82 -10.33 -4.31
N ARG A 88 -9.38 -11.41 -3.73
CA ARG A 88 -9.91 -11.38 -2.34
C ARG A 88 -8.84 -11.01 -1.31
N THR A 89 -7.64 -11.58 -1.44
CA THR A 89 -6.52 -11.21 -0.56
C THR A 89 -6.10 -9.77 -0.78
N ALA A 90 -6.05 -9.35 -2.04
CA ALA A 90 -5.69 -8.01 -2.46
C ALA A 90 -6.64 -6.95 -1.88
N THR A 91 -7.96 -7.16 -1.94
CA THR A 91 -8.97 -6.27 -1.35
C THR A 91 -8.75 -6.10 0.16
N PHE A 92 -8.48 -7.18 0.89
CA PHE A 92 -8.25 -7.10 2.33
C PHE A 92 -6.92 -6.39 2.67
N VAL A 93 -5.85 -6.68 1.92
CA VAL A 93 -4.58 -5.93 2.03
C VAL A 93 -4.79 -4.45 1.68
N GLY A 94 -5.65 -4.16 0.69
CA GLY A 94 -6.05 -2.82 0.29
C GLY A 94 -6.72 -2.06 1.43
N LEU A 95 -7.71 -2.67 2.09
CA LEU A 95 -8.36 -2.09 3.28
C LEU A 95 -7.36 -1.81 4.40
N ILE A 96 -6.42 -2.73 4.65
CA ILE A 96 -5.38 -2.55 5.66
C ILE A 96 -4.49 -1.36 5.30
N GLY A 97 -3.96 -1.30 4.08
CA GLY A 97 -3.06 -0.22 3.69
C GLY A 97 -3.74 1.16 3.66
N TYR A 98 -5.00 1.25 3.24
CA TYR A 98 -5.74 2.53 3.32
C TYR A 98 -6.04 2.94 4.76
N THR A 99 -6.32 2.00 5.66
CA THR A 99 -6.51 2.34 7.08
C THR A 99 -5.19 2.70 7.76
N MET A 100 -4.07 2.09 7.37
CA MET A 100 -2.73 2.51 7.80
C MET A 100 -2.40 3.95 7.36
N ALA A 101 -2.69 4.27 6.11
CA ALA A 101 -2.59 5.61 5.55
C ALA A 101 -3.41 6.65 6.34
N MET A 102 -4.68 6.33 6.61
CA MET A 102 -5.52 7.17 7.47
C MET A 102 -4.93 7.38 8.87
N LEU A 103 -4.38 6.34 9.49
CA LEU A 103 -3.74 6.48 10.81
C LEU A 103 -2.51 7.40 10.76
N ALA A 104 -1.72 7.33 9.68
CA ALA A 104 -0.60 8.25 9.47
C ALA A 104 -1.09 9.69 9.30
N LEU A 105 -2.11 9.92 8.47
CA LEU A 105 -2.67 11.25 8.21
C LEU A 105 -3.26 11.90 9.47
N ILE A 106 -3.95 11.14 10.32
CA ILE A 106 -4.52 11.69 11.57
C ILE A 106 -3.41 12.22 12.49
N LEU A 107 -2.21 11.59 12.48
CA LEU A 107 -1.06 12.06 13.26
C LEU A 107 -0.35 13.24 12.60
N ASP A 108 -0.26 13.25 11.28
CA ASP A 108 0.47 14.27 10.51
C ASP A 108 -0.26 15.61 10.46
N ILE A 109 -1.60 15.60 10.42
CA ILE A 109 -2.39 16.82 10.32
C ILE A 109 -2.48 17.51 11.69
N GLY A 110 -2.09 18.79 11.76
CA GLY A 110 -2.10 19.55 13.02
C GLY A 110 -3.50 19.82 13.62
N ARG A 111 -4.57 19.67 12.85
CA ARG A 111 -5.98 19.79 13.30
C ARG A 111 -6.87 18.67 12.75
N PRO A 112 -6.74 17.44 13.27
CA PRO A 112 -7.49 16.28 12.78
C PRO A 112 -9.00 16.42 13.05
N ASP A 113 -9.39 17.21 14.05
CA ASP A 113 -10.79 17.57 14.35
C ASP A 113 -11.50 18.25 13.17
N ARG A 114 -10.73 18.88 12.28
CA ARG A 114 -11.24 19.57 11.09
C ARG A 114 -11.20 18.74 9.82
N PHE A 115 -10.81 17.47 9.87
CA PHE A 115 -10.70 16.62 8.67
C PHE A 115 -12.00 16.58 7.84
N TRP A 116 -13.16 16.66 8.49
CA TRP A 116 -14.45 16.69 7.82
C TRP A 116 -14.69 17.91 6.92
N HIS A 117 -13.94 19.01 7.12
CA HIS A 117 -14.13 20.25 6.37
C HIS A 117 -13.94 20.04 4.87
N ALA A 118 -13.03 19.16 4.45
CA ALA A 118 -12.80 18.90 3.02
C ALA A 118 -14.06 18.36 2.31
N MET A 119 -14.95 17.66 3.03
CA MET A 119 -16.21 17.11 2.50
C MET A 119 -17.30 18.17 2.30
N ILE A 120 -17.23 19.30 3.02
CA ILE A 120 -18.26 20.34 3.00
C ILE A 120 -17.75 21.60 2.27
N TYR A 121 -16.53 22.03 2.56
CA TYR A 121 -15.90 23.22 1.98
C TYR A 121 -14.93 22.81 0.88
N TRP A 122 -15.47 22.62 -0.32
CA TRP A 122 -14.72 22.07 -1.44
C TRP A 122 -13.69 23.07 -1.98
N ASN A 123 -12.49 22.58 -2.28
CA ASN A 123 -11.47 23.33 -3.01
C ASN A 123 -10.98 22.49 -4.20
N THR A 124 -11.74 22.52 -5.29
CA THR A 124 -11.49 21.72 -6.51
C THR A 124 -10.21 22.09 -7.26
N HIS A 125 -9.57 23.21 -6.91
CA HIS A 125 -8.27 23.60 -7.47
C HIS A 125 -7.08 22.96 -6.73
N SER A 126 -7.32 22.37 -5.56
CA SER A 126 -6.30 21.69 -4.78
C SER A 126 -6.31 20.18 -5.07
N LEU A 127 -5.20 19.66 -5.57
CA LEU A 127 -5.02 18.20 -5.73
C LEU A 127 -5.11 17.47 -4.38
N LEU A 128 -4.75 18.12 -3.28
CA LEU A 128 -4.90 17.54 -1.94
C LEU A 128 -6.36 17.35 -1.55
N TRP A 129 -7.27 18.23 -2.02
CA TRP A 129 -8.71 18.03 -1.84
C TRP A 129 -9.20 16.82 -2.65
N GLU A 130 -8.77 16.69 -3.90
CA GLU A 130 -9.10 15.53 -4.74
C GLU A 130 -8.61 14.23 -4.11
N VAL A 131 -7.34 14.19 -3.67
CA VAL A 131 -6.76 13.06 -2.92
C VAL A 131 -7.60 12.74 -1.68
N THR A 132 -8.01 13.75 -0.91
CA THR A 132 -8.85 13.55 0.29
C THR A 132 -10.19 12.92 -0.06
N MET A 133 -10.87 13.40 -1.11
CA MET A 133 -12.14 12.82 -1.58
C MET A 133 -11.95 11.37 -2.05
N CYS A 134 -10.91 11.12 -2.84
CA CYS A 134 -10.59 9.78 -3.33
C CYS A 134 -10.31 8.81 -2.18
N VAL A 135 -9.57 9.22 -1.15
CA VAL A 135 -9.30 8.40 0.04
C VAL A 135 -10.61 8.04 0.75
N ILE A 136 -11.50 9.01 0.99
CA ILE A 136 -12.78 8.78 1.69
C ILE A 136 -13.69 7.85 0.88
N LEU A 137 -13.87 8.14 -0.40
CA LEU A 137 -14.76 7.37 -1.28
C LEU A 137 -14.21 5.96 -1.52
N TYR A 138 -12.92 5.82 -1.78
CA TYR A 138 -12.33 4.51 -2.04
C TYR A 138 -12.22 3.66 -0.77
N LEU A 139 -11.91 4.26 0.40
CA LEU A 139 -12.00 3.54 1.66
C LEU A 139 -13.41 3.01 1.91
N THR A 140 -14.44 3.81 1.57
CA THR A 140 -15.84 3.34 1.64
C THR A 140 -16.07 2.14 0.73
N VAL A 141 -15.58 2.17 -0.51
CA VAL A 141 -15.67 1.02 -1.44
C VAL A 141 -14.92 -0.20 -0.88
N LEU A 142 -13.70 -0.04 -0.37
CA LEU A 142 -12.92 -1.12 0.21
C LEU A 142 -13.60 -1.75 1.43
N VAL A 143 -14.24 -0.93 2.28
CA VAL A 143 -15.05 -1.43 3.39
C VAL A 143 -16.20 -2.29 2.84
N LEU A 144 -16.95 -1.79 1.85
CA LEU A 144 -18.06 -2.53 1.23
C LEU A 144 -17.60 -3.84 0.58
N GLU A 145 -16.49 -3.85 -0.16
CA GLU A 145 -15.92 -5.06 -0.77
C GLU A 145 -15.39 -6.04 0.28
N SER A 146 -14.93 -5.55 1.43
CA SER A 146 -14.44 -6.39 2.53
C SER A 146 -15.56 -6.88 3.45
N MET A 147 -16.77 -6.32 3.38
CA MET A 147 -17.91 -6.74 4.23
C MET A 147 -18.24 -8.24 4.09
N PRO A 148 -18.33 -8.84 2.89
CA PRO A 148 -18.53 -10.29 2.75
C PRO A 148 -17.40 -11.12 3.38
N ILE A 149 -16.16 -10.62 3.33
CA ILE A 149 -15.02 -11.28 3.98
C ILE A 149 -15.22 -11.29 5.50
N ILE A 150 -15.60 -10.14 6.08
CA ILE A 150 -15.83 -9.97 7.52
C ILE A 150 -17.08 -10.73 7.99
N ALA A 151 -18.11 -10.86 7.13
CA ALA A 151 -19.34 -11.62 7.40
C ALA A 151 -19.07 -13.11 7.69
N ASN A 152 -17.93 -13.64 7.22
CA ASN A 152 -17.51 -15.02 7.46
C ASN A 152 -16.92 -15.25 8.87
N LEU A 153 -16.89 -14.23 9.74
CA LEU A 153 -16.54 -14.42 11.15
C LEU A 153 -17.57 -15.30 11.85
N GLU A 154 -17.15 -16.47 12.34
CA GLU A 154 -18.01 -17.41 13.08
C GLU A 154 -18.73 -16.73 14.26
N TRP A 155 -18.04 -15.84 14.97
CA TRP A 155 -18.62 -15.08 16.07
C TRP A 155 -19.77 -14.17 15.61
N LEU A 156 -19.59 -13.49 14.48
CA LEU A 156 -20.58 -12.56 13.94
C LEU A 156 -21.81 -13.31 13.42
N GLN A 157 -21.62 -14.44 12.74
CA GLN A 157 -22.70 -15.31 12.29
C GLN A 157 -23.53 -15.87 13.45
N LYS A 158 -22.86 -16.27 14.54
CA LYS A 158 -23.54 -16.81 15.74
C LYS A 158 -24.27 -15.73 16.53
N ARG A 159 -23.67 -14.55 16.70
CA ARG A 159 -24.23 -13.50 17.57
C ARG A 159 -25.22 -12.59 16.85
N PHE A 160 -24.99 -12.30 15.57
CA PHE A 160 -25.78 -11.36 14.77
C PHE A 160 -26.05 -11.89 13.35
N PRO A 161 -26.82 -12.98 13.20
CA PRO A 161 -27.01 -13.65 11.90
C PRO A 161 -27.64 -12.74 10.84
N LYS A 162 -28.60 -11.87 11.22
CA LYS A 162 -29.25 -10.92 10.29
C LYS A 162 -28.25 -9.90 9.72
N ILE A 163 -27.30 -9.44 10.54
CA ILE A 163 -26.26 -8.49 10.11
C ILE A 163 -25.27 -9.20 9.18
N ALA A 164 -24.82 -10.40 9.56
CA ALA A 164 -23.93 -11.21 8.73
C ALA A 164 -24.53 -11.50 7.34
N ALA A 165 -25.83 -11.84 7.28
CA ALA A 165 -26.54 -12.05 6.02
C ALA A 165 -26.58 -10.78 5.15
N LYS A 166 -26.90 -9.62 5.75
CA LYS A 166 -26.91 -8.34 5.03
C LYS A 166 -25.51 -7.96 4.51
N MET A 167 -24.46 -8.21 5.28
CA MET A 167 -23.07 -7.98 4.87
C MET A 167 -22.65 -8.91 3.73
N SER A 168 -23.06 -10.18 3.77
CA SER A 168 -22.79 -11.13 2.69
C SER A 168 -23.51 -10.78 1.39
N HIS A 169 -24.71 -10.21 1.47
CA HIS A 169 -25.49 -9.78 0.31
C HIS A 169 -24.80 -8.66 -0.49
N VAL A 170 -23.89 -7.90 0.12
CA VAL A 170 -23.10 -6.88 -0.58
C VAL A 170 -22.28 -7.49 -1.72
N HIS A 171 -21.94 -8.78 -1.65
CA HIS A 171 -21.25 -9.49 -2.72
C HIS A 171 -21.98 -9.43 -4.08
N HIS A 172 -23.31 -9.29 -4.08
CA HIS A 172 -24.09 -9.08 -5.29
C HIS A 172 -23.67 -7.83 -6.08
N TYR A 173 -23.21 -6.78 -5.38
CA TYR A 173 -22.72 -5.55 -5.97
C TYR A 173 -21.22 -5.57 -6.26
N ALA A 174 -20.52 -6.68 -6.02
CA ALA A 174 -19.07 -6.77 -6.17
C ALA A 174 -18.55 -6.32 -7.56
N PRO A 175 -19.19 -6.67 -8.70
CA PRO A 175 -18.73 -6.18 -10.00
C PRO A 175 -18.82 -4.65 -10.14
N PHE A 176 -19.88 -4.04 -9.61
CA PHE A 176 -20.09 -2.59 -9.65
C PHE A 176 -19.11 -1.86 -8.72
N LEU A 177 -18.93 -2.38 -7.50
CA LEU A 177 -17.94 -1.87 -6.55
C LEU A 177 -16.52 -1.98 -7.11
N ALA A 178 -16.20 -3.06 -7.83
CA ALA A 178 -14.89 -3.23 -8.45
C ALA A 178 -14.62 -2.20 -9.55
N ILE A 179 -15.63 -1.82 -10.35
CA ILE A 179 -15.49 -0.79 -11.40
C ILE A 179 -15.29 0.60 -10.76
N ILE A 180 -16.13 0.97 -9.79
CA ILE A 180 -15.99 2.24 -9.07
C ILE A 180 -14.65 2.28 -8.33
N GLY A 181 -14.30 1.20 -7.65
CA GLY A 181 -13.06 1.04 -6.91
C GLY A 181 -11.85 1.18 -7.84
N LEU A 182 -11.90 0.62 -9.04
CA LEU A 182 -10.88 0.80 -10.05
C LEU A 182 -10.73 2.27 -10.47
N GLY A 183 -11.84 2.95 -10.76
CA GLY A 183 -11.82 4.37 -11.12
C GLY A 183 -11.25 5.24 -10.00
N LEU A 184 -11.81 5.13 -8.79
CA LEU A 184 -11.39 5.93 -7.63
C LEU A 184 -9.95 5.65 -7.22
N SER A 185 -9.51 4.39 -7.23
CA SER A 185 -8.14 4.07 -6.88
C SER A 185 -7.15 4.53 -7.94
N SER A 186 -7.51 4.46 -9.24
CA SER A 186 -6.67 4.98 -10.31
C SER A 186 -6.51 6.49 -10.17
N LEU A 187 -7.62 7.21 -10.00
CA LEU A 187 -7.61 8.65 -9.73
C LEU A 187 -6.76 8.98 -8.51
N HIS A 188 -6.91 8.25 -7.41
CA HIS A 188 -6.13 8.48 -6.22
C HIS A 188 -4.62 8.37 -6.47
N GLN A 189 -4.15 7.28 -7.09
CA GLN A 189 -2.72 7.07 -7.32
C GLN A 189 -2.14 8.13 -8.27
N SER A 190 -2.88 8.49 -9.32
CA SER A 190 -2.43 9.53 -10.25
C SER A 190 -2.40 10.90 -9.59
N SER A 191 -3.42 11.25 -8.81
CA SER A 191 -3.57 12.57 -8.19
C SER A 191 -2.62 12.75 -7.00
N LEU A 192 -2.26 11.66 -6.32
CA LEU A 192 -1.19 11.65 -5.33
C LEU A 192 0.17 12.00 -5.95
N GLY A 193 0.49 11.43 -7.12
CA GLY A 193 1.71 11.79 -7.86
C GLY A 193 1.64 13.21 -8.43
N ALA A 194 0.48 13.60 -8.94
CA ALA A 194 0.25 14.95 -9.44
C ALA A 194 0.42 16.00 -8.33
N THR A 195 0.04 15.68 -7.08
CA THR A 195 0.22 16.57 -5.93
C THR A 195 1.66 17.01 -5.78
N TYR A 196 2.63 16.11 -6.02
CA TYR A 196 4.05 16.46 -6.10
C TYR A 196 4.37 17.22 -7.39
N GLY A 197 3.88 16.70 -8.52
CA GLY A 197 4.13 17.19 -9.88
C GLY A 197 3.74 18.65 -10.14
N VAL A 198 2.80 19.23 -9.38
CA VAL A 198 2.32 20.60 -9.58
C VAL A 198 2.98 21.65 -8.68
N ILE A 199 3.80 21.25 -7.71
CA ILE A 199 4.39 22.18 -6.73
C ILE A 199 5.55 22.93 -7.39
N LYS A 200 5.24 24.03 -8.07
CA LYS A 200 6.23 24.91 -8.74
C LYS A 200 7.35 25.38 -7.82
N ALA A 201 7.04 25.57 -6.53
CA ALA A 201 8.02 26.00 -5.53
C ALA A 201 9.09 24.94 -5.21
N ARG A 202 8.89 23.68 -5.64
CA ARG A 202 9.83 22.56 -5.44
C ARG A 202 10.24 22.01 -6.81
N PRO A 203 11.24 22.62 -7.48
CA PRO A 203 11.57 22.32 -8.87
C PRO A 203 11.84 20.84 -9.16
N PHE A 204 12.47 20.12 -8.23
CA PHE A 204 12.76 18.69 -8.36
C PHE A 204 11.48 17.83 -8.52
N TRP A 205 10.40 18.22 -7.84
CA TRP A 205 9.10 17.55 -7.96
C TRP A 205 8.28 18.03 -9.13
N PHE A 206 8.45 19.29 -9.54
CA PHE A 206 7.61 19.93 -10.55
C PHE A 206 7.81 19.33 -11.94
N LYS A 207 7.14 18.20 -12.21
CA LYS A 207 7.23 17.46 -13.46
C LYS A 207 6.02 16.52 -13.62
N PRO A 208 5.42 16.44 -14.83
CA PRO A 208 4.21 15.64 -15.06
C PRO A 208 4.42 14.13 -14.88
N GLU A 209 5.66 13.65 -14.99
CA GLU A 209 6.04 12.24 -14.89
C GLU A 209 5.74 11.64 -13.49
N MET A 210 5.61 12.48 -12.45
CA MET A 210 5.34 12.04 -11.09
C MET A 210 4.06 11.21 -10.98
N SER A 211 2.98 11.62 -11.66
CA SER A 211 1.70 10.90 -11.69
C SER A 211 1.85 9.50 -12.28
N VAL A 212 2.65 9.37 -13.34
CA VAL A 212 2.88 8.09 -14.04
C VAL A 212 3.74 7.17 -13.16
N LEU A 213 4.82 7.69 -12.57
CA LEU A 213 5.69 6.91 -11.67
C LEU A 213 4.94 6.44 -10.42
N PHE A 214 4.08 7.28 -9.85
CA PHE A 214 3.26 6.92 -8.69
C PHE A 214 2.28 5.80 -9.03
N MET A 215 1.63 5.87 -10.20
CA MET A 215 0.74 4.83 -10.68
C MET A 215 1.47 3.50 -10.94
N LEU A 216 2.57 3.53 -11.71
CA LEU A 216 3.32 2.33 -12.07
C LEU A 216 3.91 1.63 -10.83
N SER A 217 4.53 2.40 -9.93
CA SER A 217 5.08 1.86 -8.68
C SER A 217 3.99 1.28 -7.77
N ALA A 218 2.80 1.88 -7.73
CA ALA A 218 1.67 1.36 -6.96
C ALA A 218 1.15 0.02 -7.54
N ILE A 219 0.95 -0.07 -8.86
CA ILE A 219 0.52 -1.33 -9.50
C ILE A 219 1.52 -2.45 -9.21
N VAL A 220 2.81 -2.19 -9.44
CA VAL A 220 3.89 -3.17 -9.26
C VAL A 220 4.05 -3.55 -7.78
N GLY A 221 4.10 -2.55 -6.89
CA GLY A 221 4.25 -2.74 -5.44
C GLY A 221 3.06 -3.45 -4.82
N GLY A 222 1.84 -3.06 -5.18
CA GLY A 222 0.62 -3.60 -4.61
C GLY A 222 0.37 -5.06 -4.98
N ILE A 223 0.59 -5.44 -6.25
CA ILE A 223 0.56 -6.85 -6.65
C ILE A 223 1.65 -7.62 -5.90
N SER A 224 2.85 -7.06 -5.80
CA SER A 224 3.99 -7.72 -5.15
C SER A 224 3.76 -7.98 -3.66
N LEU A 225 3.27 -6.98 -2.92
CA LEU A 225 2.94 -7.15 -1.49
C LEU A 225 1.84 -8.19 -1.31
N THR A 226 0.81 -8.17 -2.15
CA THR A 226 -0.29 -9.14 -2.08
C THR A 226 0.22 -10.57 -2.27
N LEU A 227 1.04 -10.81 -3.29
CA LEU A 227 1.63 -12.13 -3.54
C LEU A 227 2.59 -12.55 -2.42
N PHE A 228 3.43 -11.63 -1.95
CA PHE A 228 4.35 -11.88 -0.84
C PHE A 228 3.59 -12.28 0.43
N ALA A 229 2.57 -11.51 0.81
CA ALA A 229 1.75 -11.77 1.98
C ALA A 229 1.00 -13.12 1.88
N THR A 230 0.51 -13.44 0.68
CA THR A 230 -0.12 -14.74 0.35
C THR A 230 0.86 -15.90 0.56
N MET A 231 2.07 -15.79 0.00
CA MET A 231 3.11 -16.82 0.13
C MET A 231 3.58 -16.96 1.58
N LEU A 232 3.77 -15.84 2.29
CA LEU A 232 4.16 -15.83 3.69
C LEU A 232 3.09 -16.50 4.58
N ALA A 233 1.82 -16.17 4.36
CA ALA A 233 0.71 -16.80 5.07
C ALA A 233 0.68 -18.33 4.89
N SER A 234 0.86 -18.82 3.65
CA SER A 234 0.89 -20.27 3.38
C SER A 234 2.07 -21.01 4.01
N ARG A 235 3.20 -20.33 4.22
CA ARG A 235 4.35 -20.88 4.96
C ARG A 235 4.12 -20.91 6.46
N LEU A 236 3.42 -19.93 7.01
CA LEU A 236 3.21 -19.77 8.45
C LEU A 236 2.00 -20.55 8.98
N THR A 237 0.98 -20.81 8.15
CA THR A 237 -0.26 -21.45 8.59
C THR A 237 -0.83 -22.39 7.52
N ARG A 238 -1.19 -23.63 7.90
CA ARG A 238 -1.85 -24.61 7.01
C ARG A 238 -3.24 -24.20 6.51
N LYS A 239 -3.86 -23.21 7.17
CA LYS A 239 -5.14 -22.62 6.78
C LYS A 239 -5.03 -21.80 5.49
N ALA A 240 -3.83 -21.32 5.16
CA ALA A 240 -3.63 -20.53 3.97
C ALA A 240 -3.33 -21.46 2.77
N LYS A 241 -4.36 -21.76 2.00
CA LYS A 241 -4.27 -22.62 0.81
C LYS A 241 -4.03 -21.76 -0.42
N VAL A 242 -2.97 -22.07 -1.16
CA VAL A 242 -2.49 -21.22 -2.25
C VAL A 242 -2.24 -22.06 -3.49
N ASN A 243 -2.70 -21.56 -4.63
CA ASN A 243 -2.37 -22.10 -5.95
C ASN A 243 -1.01 -21.53 -6.41
N ASP A 244 0.04 -22.34 -6.30
CA ASP A 244 1.42 -21.91 -6.57
C ASP A 244 1.64 -21.53 -8.04
N ALA A 245 1.03 -22.26 -8.97
CA ALA A 245 1.12 -21.98 -10.40
C ALA A 245 0.46 -20.63 -10.75
N LEU A 246 -0.62 -20.27 -10.06
CA LEU A 246 -1.25 -18.97 -10.21
C LEU A 246 -0.32 -17.84 -9.75
N ILE A 247 0.28 -17.99 -8.56
CA ILE A 247 1.26 -17.01 -8.05
C ILE A 247 2.45 -16.88 -8.98
N GLU A 248 3.00 -17.99 -9.47
CA GLU A 248 4.14 -18.00 -10.38
C GLU A 248 3.85 -17.18 -11.65
N ARG A 249 2.66 -17.34 -12.25
CA ARG A 249 2.23 -16.57 -13.42
C ARG A 249 2.09 -15.08 -13.14
N VAL A 250 1.45 -14.70 -12.02
CA VAL A 250 1.31 -13.28 -11.65
C VAL A 250 2.68 -12.68 -11.31
N ALA A 251 3.57 -13.43 -10.66
CA ALA A 251 4.93 -12.99 -10.37
C ALA A 251 5.76 -12.79 -11.64
N GLN A 252 5.57 -13.61 -12.67
CA GLN A 252 6.16 -13.36 -14.00
C GLN A 252 5.65 -12.04 -14.59
N PHE A 253 4.34 -11.78 -14.49
CA PHE A 253 3.74 -10.53 -14.96
C PHE A 253 4.32 -9.31 -14.24
N VAL A 254 4.51 -9.39 -12.91
CA VAL A 254 5.23 -8.35 -12.14
C VAL A 254 6.65 -8.14 -12.69
N GLY A 255 7.36 -9.22 -13.03
CA GLY A 255 8.69 -9.13 -13.67
C GLY A 255 8.69 -8.31 -14.96
N TYR A 256 7.66 -8.44 -15.81
CA TYR A 256 7.53 -7.64 -17.02
C TYR A 256 7.14 -6.18 -16.72
N LEU A 257 6.24 -5.94 -15.77
CA LEU A 257 5.89 -4.58 -15.36
C LEU A 257 7.10 -3.82 -14.78
N LEU A 258 8.01 -4.51 -14.09
CA LEU A 258 9.25 -3.93 -13.60
C LEU A 258 10.16 -3.40 -14.71
N ILE A 259 10.14 -3.99 -15.92
CA ILE A 259 10.90 -3.46 -17.06
C ILE A 259 10.40 -2.06 -17.41
N GLY A 260 9.08 -1.90 -17.53
CA GLY A 260 8.45 -0.62 -17.81
C GLY A 260 8.70 0.40 -16.70
N TYR A 261 8.49 0.00 -15.45
CA TYR A 261 8.72 0.87 -14.30
C TYR A 261 10.19 1.32 -14.20
N PHE A 262 11.14 0.39 -14.36
CA PHE A 262 12.57 0.70 -14.39
C PHE A 262 12.92 1.65 -15.53
N TYR A 263 12.38 1.43 -16.73
CA TYR A 263 12.58 2.33 -17.86
C TYR A 263 12.11 3.75 -17.55
N PHE A 264 10.87 3.93 -17.09
CA PHE A 264 10.34 5.26 -16.77
C PHE A 264 11.13 5.94 -15.65
N ARG A 265 11.53 5.18 -14.62
CA ARG A 265 12.28 5.73 -13.50
C ARG A 265 13.73 6.07 -13.84
N ALA A 266 14.39 5.24 -14.65
CA ALA A 266 15.72 5.53 -15.17
C ALA A 266 15.69 6.71 -16.15
N TRP A 267 14.67 6.77 -17.01
CA TRP A 267 14.44 7.89 -17.92
C TRP A 267 14.23 9.20 -17.16
N ASP A 268 13.43 9.21 -16.11
CA ASP A 268 13.23 10.38 -15.25
C ASP A 268 14.55 10.93 -14.68
N ALA A 269 15.41 10.03 -14.16
CA ALA A 269 16.72 10.40 -13.63
C ALA A 269 17.67 10.92 -14.74
N LEU A 270 17.70 10.26 -15.90
CA LEU A 270 18.54 10.63 -17.04
C LEU A 270 18.09 11.94 -17.68
N ALA A 271 16.79 12.12 -17.93
CA ALA A 271 16.23 13.33 -18.53
C ALA A 271 16.49 14.56 -17.64
N THR A 272 16.44 14.41 -16.32
CA THR A 272 16.79 15.47 -15.36
C THR A 272 18.28 15.87 -15.44
N SER A 273 19.14 15.03 -16.01
CA SER A 273 20.59 15.30 -16.11
C SER A 273 21.02 16.09 -17.36
N TYR A 274 20.14 16.25 -18.36
CA TYR A 274 20.52 16.81 -19.67
C TYR A 274 20.81 18.31 -19.65
N THR A 275 20.06 19.05 -18.85
CA THR A 275 20.20 20.50 -18.74
C THR A 275 20.26 20.89 -17.27
N TYR A 276 21.11 21.86 -16.98
CA TYR A 276 21.13 22.47 -15.66
C TYR A 276 19.86 23.30 -15.47
N ASP A 277 19.10 22.99 -14.43
CA ASP A 277 17.94 23.75 -13.99
C ASP A 277 17.98 23.87 -12.45
N PRO A 278 18.09 25.09 -11.90
CA PRO A 278 18.20 25.31 -10.46
C PRO A 278 17.14 24.58 -9.64
N GLY A 279 17.60 23.82 -8.64
CA GLY A 279 16.78 22.99 -7.77
C GLY A 279 16.49 21.60 -8.33
N ARG A 280 16.36 21.44 -9.66
CA ARG A 280 16.21 20.11 -10.28
C ARG A 280 17.53 19.36 -10.30
N THR A 281 18.60 20.02 -10.75
CA THR A 281 19.92 19.40 -10.86
C THR A 281 20.49 19.08 -9.49
N GLU A 282 20.30 19.96 -8.50
CA GLU A 282 20.68 19.74 -7.10
C GLU A 282 19.89 18.59 -6.49
N GLY A 283 18.60 18.47 -6.81
CA GLY A 283 17.79 17.35 -6.34
C GLY A 283 18.21 16.02 -6.94
N LEU A 284 18.57 16.00 -8.22
CA LEU A 284 19.16 14.83 -8.83
C LEU A 284 20.50 14.49 -8.18
N HIS A 285 21.35 15.49 -7.89
CA HIS A 285 22.61 15.28 -7.18
C HIS A 285 22.37 14.72 -5.77
N LEU A 286 21.37 15.23 -5.04
CA LEU A 286 21.00 14.77 -3.70
C LEU A 286 20.66 13.26 -3.69
N ILE A 287 19.89 12.79 -4.69
CA ILE A 287 19.50 11.37 -4.79
C ILE A 287 20.53 10.48 -5.50
N THR A 288 21.47 11.02 -6.27
CA THR A 288 22.45 10.17 -7.00
C THR A 288 23.85 10.17 -6.38
N LYS A 289 24.24 11.25 -5.72
CA LYS A 289 25.58 11.48 -5.15
C LYS A 289 25.55 11.99 -3.71
N GLY A 290 24.40 12.46 -3.23
CA GLY A 290 24.21 13.01 -1.90
C GLY A 290 23.76 11.98 -0.85
N PRO A 291 23.16 12.45 0.26
CA PRO A 291 22.74 11.60 1.38
C PRO A 291 21.72 10.52 1.03
N LEU A 292 20.93 10.72 -0.02
CA LEU A 292 19.92 9.76 -0.48
C LEU A 292 20.46 8.77 -1.53
N ALA A 293 21.73 8.91 -1.95
CA ALA A 293 22.33 8.07 -2.99
C ALA A 293 22.29 6.57 -2.70
N PHE A 294 22.55 6.18 -1.45
CA PHE A 294 22.48 4.76 -1.08
C PHE A 294 21.05 4.22 -1.21
N ASN A 295 20.05 4.96 -0.75
CA ASN A 295 18.66 4.53 -0.83
C ASN A 295 18.19 4.46 -2.29
N PHE A 296 18.55 5.44 -3.12
CA PHE A 296 18.21 5.46 -4.54
C PHE A 296 18.89 4.32 -5.32
N TRP A 297 20.21 4.19 -5.25
CA TRP A 297 20.93 3.19 -6.05
C TRP A 297 20.74 1.76 -5.54
N VAL A 298 20.85 1.57 -4.22
CA VAL A 298 20.79 0.24 -3.62
C VAL A 298 19.35 -0.14 -3.30
N GLY A 299 18.64 0.69 -2.54
CA GLY A 299 17.28 0.39 -2.08
C GLY A 299 16.26 0.36 -3.23
N GLU A 300 16.17 1.44 -3.99
CA GLU A 300 15.20 1.59 -5.06
C GLU A 300 15.65 0.86 -6.35
N MET A 301 16.79 1.24 -6.95
CA MET A 301 17.16 0.76 -8.28
C MET A 301 17.61 -0.69 -8.30
N LEU A 302 18.58 -1.05 -7.45
CA LEU A 302 19.17 -2.39 -7.47
C LEU A 302 18.26 -3.42 -6.80
N LEU A 303 17.96 -3.22 -5.51
CA LEU A 303 17.15 -4.13 -4.71
C LEU A 303 15.68 -4.05 -5.11
N GLY A 304 15.14 -2.85 -5.31
CA GLY A 304 13.72 -2.63 -5.59
C GLY A 304 13.27 -3.00 -7.01
N MET A 305 14.16 -2.86 -8.01
CA MET A 305 13.80 -3.07 -9.42
C MET A 305 14.65 -4.12 -10.10
N LEU A 306 15.98 -3.91 -10.19
CA LEU A 306 16.84 -4.70 -11.07
C LEU A 306 16.95 -6.18 -10.65
N ILE A 307 17.28 -6.45 -9.38
CA ILE A 307 17.38 -7.81 -8.84
C ILE A 307 16.04 -8.55 -8.94
N PRO A 308 14.91 -8.03 -8.42
CA PRO A 308 13.65 -8.75 -8.50
C PRO A 308 13.17 -8.93 -9.94
N MET A 309 13.43 -7.98 -10.83
CA MET A 309 13.14 -8.14 -12.26
C MET A 309 13.86 -9.36 -12.83
N ILE A 310 15.16 -9.52 -12.57
CA ILE A 310 15.93 -10.69 -13.01
C ILE A 310 15.39 -11.97 -12.37
N LEU A 311 15.16 -11.97 -11.06
CA LEU A 311 14.68 -13.15 -10.33
C LEU A 311 13.29 -13.63 -10.79
N LEU A 312 12.40 -12.70 -11.17
CA LEU A 312 11.04 -13.01 -11.62
C LEU A 312 10.99 -13.38 -13.11
N LEU A 313 11.85 -12.81 -13.96
CA LEU A 313 11.90 -13.16 -15.38
C LEU A 313 12.67 -14.46 -15.63
N TYR A 314 13.71 -14.74 -14.83
CA TYR A 314 14.46 -15.98 -14.93
C TYR A 314 13.68 -17.17 -14.36
N LYS A 315 13.35 -18.14 -15.23
CA LYS A 315 12.45 -19.26 -14.91
C LYS A 315 12.88 -20.08 -13.68
N PRO A 316 14.15 -20.50 -13.51
CA PRO A 316 14.56 -21.30 -12.35
C PRO A 316 14.35 -20.61 -11.00
N THR A 317 14.68 -19.31 -10.90
CA THR A 317 14.47 -18.53 -9.68
C THR A 317 13.00 -18.23 -9.44
N ARG A 318 12.23 -17.93 -10.50
CA ARG A 318 10.78 -17.69 -10.39
C ARG A 318 10.02 -18.94 -9.92
N GLN A 319 10.40 -20.12 -10.39
CA GLN A 319 9.77 -21.38 -9.98
C GLN A 319 10.13 -21.77 -8.55
N ASN A 320 11.31 -21.36 -8.07
CA ASN A 320 11.69 -21.56 -6.68
C ASN A 320 10.91 -20.60 -5.76
N ARG A 321 10.08 -21.16 -4.87
CA ARG A 321 9.24 -20.38 -3.94
C ARG A 321 10.04 -19.39 -3.08
N PHE A 322 11.23 -19.77 -2.62
CA PHE A 322 12.04 -18.90 -1.77
C PHE A 322 12.48 -17.64 -2.53
N TRP A 323 13.10 -17.82 -3.69
CA TRP A 323 13.57 -16.69 -4.51
C TRP A 323 12.44 -15.82 -5.02
N ARG A 324 11.30 -16.41 -5.36
CA ARG A 324 10.08 -15.65 -5.71
C ARG A 324 9.60 -14.79 -4.54
N MET A 325 9.56 -15.32 -3.32
CA MET A 325 9.19 -14.54 -2.14
C MET A 325 10.16 -13.38 -1.88
N VAL A 326 11.47 -13.65 -1.96
CA VAL A 326 12.50 -12.63 -1.79
C VAL A 326 12.32 -11.51 -2.83
N ALA A 327 12.14 -11.86 -4.10
CA ALA A 327 11.92 -10.87 -5.15
C ALA A 327 10.68 -10.00 -4.88
N LEU A 328 9.54 -10.59 -4.52
CA LEU A 328 8.31 -9.85 -4.25
C LEU A 328 8.43 -8.93 -3.02
N PHE A 329 9.12 -9.37 -1.98
CA PHE A 329 9.45 -8.53 -0.83
C PHE A 329 10.33 -7.35 -1.22
N LEU A 330 11.38 -7.60 -2.00
CA LEU A 330 12.30 -6.58 -2.46
C LEU A 330 11.60 -5.51 -3.32
N VAL A 331 10.66 -5.90 -4.18
CA VAL A 331 9.83 -4.94 -4.94
C VAL A 331 9.03 -4.04 -4.00
N ALA A 332 8.36 -4.60 -3.00
CA ALA A 332 7.60 -3.82 -2.03
C ALA A 332 8.49 -2.85 -1.25
N ALA A 333 9.67 -3.31 -0.81
CA ALA A 333 10.67 -2.47 -0.15
C ALA A 333 11.22 -1.37 -1.07
N GLY A 334 11.43 -1.67 -2.35
CA GLY A 334 11.84 -0.71 -3.37
C GLY A 334 10.83 0.41 -3.58
N VAL A 335 9.53 0.09 -3.56
CA VAL A 335 8.48 1.11 -3.62
C VAL A 335 8.53 2.01 -2.38
N VAL A 336 8.75 1.46 -1.18
CA VAL A 336 8.94 2.26 0.04
C VAL A 336 10.15 3.18 -0.07
N ALA A 337 11.28 2.66 -0.60
CA ALA A 337 12.49 3.46 -0.84
C ALA A 337 12.20 4.62 -1.81
N PHE A 338 11.49 4.37 -2.91
CA PHE A 338 11.05 5.39 -3.86
C PHE A 338 10.13 6.44 -3.21
N ARG A 339 9.19 6.03 -2.34
CA ARG A 339 8.31 6.97 -1.61
C ARG A 339 9.09 7.83 -0.63
N TRP A 340 10.09 7.26 0.05
CA TRP A 340 10.98 8.00 0.94
C TRP A 340 11.77 9.06 0.16
N ASP A 341 12.48 8.63 -0.89
CA ASP A 341 13.32 9.54 -1.68
C ASP A 341 12.49 10.64 -2.32
N THR A 342 11.33 10.31 -2.88
CA THR A 342 10.43 11.32 -3.44
C THR A 342 9.97 12.32 -2.37
N ASN A 343 9.45 11.84 -1.24
CA ASN A 343 8.89 12.70 -0.19
C ASN A 343 9.92 13.66 0.41
N ILE A 344 11.17 13.22 0.55
CA ILE A 344 12.20 14.00 1.24
C ILE A 344 13.01 14.86 0.25
N SER A 345 13.34 14.35 -0.94
CA SER A 345 14.25 15.02 -1.88
C SER A 345 13.87 16.45 -2.25
N GLY A 346 12.59 16.72 -2.52
CA GLY A 346 12.15 18.07 -2.87
C GLY A 346 12.08 19.04 -1.67
N LEU A 347 12.05 18.53 -0.44
CA LEU A 347 12.03 19.34 0.78
C LEU A 347 13.42 19.69 1.30
N LEU A 348 14.41 18.81 1.07
CA LEU A 348 15.78 19.05 1.52
C LEU A 348 16.51 20.15 0.74
N ILE A 349 15.96 20.57 -0.40
CA ILE A 349 16.50 21.62 -1.26
C ILE A 349 15.75 22.92 -0.98
N LEU A 350 16.49 23.95 -0.60
CA LEU A 350 15.93 25.27 -0.31
C LEU A 350 16.28 26.23 -1.44
N MET A 351 15.25 26.61 -2.19
CA MET A 351 15.37 27.57 -3.26
C MET A 351 15.40 29.00 -2.68
N PRO A 352 16.44 29.80 -2.97
CA PRO A 352 16.46 31.18 -2.55
C PRO A 352 15.46 32.01 -3.35
N TYR A 353 14.84 32.99 -2.69
CA TYR A 353 13.92 33.94 -3.33
C TYR A 353 14.63 35.06 -4.08
N VAL A 354 15.89 35.35 -3.70
CA VAL A 354 16.69 36.42 -4.28
C VAL A 354 17.59 35.86 -5.37
N PRO A 355 17.50 36.36 -6.62
CA PRO A 355 18.41 35.96 -7.69
C PRO A 355 19.88 36.15 -7.29
N GLY A 356 20.71 35.14 -7.61
CA GLY A 356 22.16 35.19 -7.33
C GLY A 356 22.58 34.63 -5.96
N GLN A 357 21.64 34.25 -5.08
CA GLN A 357 21.97 33.48 -3.89
C GLN A 357 22.17 32.00 -4.23
N ALA A 358 23.08 31.35 -3.51
CA ALA A 358 23.34 29.92 -3.68
C ALA A 358 22.20 29.07 -3.10
N ILE A 359 21.95 27.92 -3.73
CA ILE A 359 21.04 26.92 -3.21
C ILE A 359 21.60 26.35 -1.91
N THR A 360 20.75 26.23 -0.89
CA THR A 360 21.11 25.67 0.41
C THR A 360 20.36 24.36 0.65
N TYR A 361 20.87 23.56 1.57
CA TYR A 361 20.32 22.26 1.92
C TYR A 361 19.90 22.25 3.38
N THR A 362 18.82 21.51 3.67
CA THR A 362 18.45 21.14 5.04
C THR A 362 18.57 19.63 5.21
N SER A 363 18.36 19.17 6.45
CA SER A 363 18.37 17.75 6.79
C SER A 363 17.16 17.43 7.64
N TYR A 364 16.72 16.17 7.56
CA TYR A 364 15.62 15.66 8.36
C TYR A 364 15.94 14.23 8.80
N LEU A 365 15.76 13.98 10.09
CA LEU A 365 15.83 12.66 10.68
C LEU A 365 14.61 12.49 11.59
N PRO A 366 13.82 11.41 11.43
CA PRO A 366 12.63 11.21 12.26
C PRO A 366 12.97 11.16 13.75
N SER A 367 12.17 11.85 14.56
CA SER A 367 12.24 11.75 16.01
C SER A 367 11.85 10.35 16.51
N LEU A 368 12.17 10.03 17.76
CA LEU A 368 11.73 8.79 18.38
C LEU A 368 10.20 8.65 18.38
N ILE A 369 9.47 9.76 18.54
CA ILE A 369 8.00 9.77 18.55
C ILE A 369 7.46 9.41 17.17
N GLU A 370 8.04 9.97 16.12
CA GLU A 370 7.69 9.61 14.74
C GLU A 370 7.94 8.13 14.46
N ILE A 371 9.09 7.61 14.89
CA ILE A 371 9.46 6.19 14.72
C ILE A 371 8.50 5.27 15.47
N LEU A 372 8.20 5.55 16.74
CA LEU A 372 7.31 4.71 17.55
C LEU A 372 5.87 4.73 17.01
N ALA A 373 5.36 5.90 16.62
CA ALA A 373 4.04 6.01 16.02
C ALA A 373 3.99 5.33 14.64
N GLY A 374 5.00 5.52 13.79
CA GLY A 374 5.10 4.87 12.49
C GLY A 374 5.20 3.35 12.60
N ALA A 375 6.02 2.84 13.54
CA ALA A 375 6.13 1.42 13.82
C ALA A 375 4.80 0.82 14.30
N ALA A 376 4.00 1.56 15.07
CA ALA A 376 2.68 1.11 15.46
C ALA A 376 1.68 1.03 14.30
N ILE A 377 1.76 1.93 13.32
CA ILE A 377 0.93 1.84 12.10
C ILE A 377 1.27 0.55 11.32
N ILE A 378 2.56 0.24 11.19
CA ILE A 378 3.01 -1.02 10.58
C ILE A 378 2.56 -2.22 11.41
N ALA A 379 2.69 -2.15 12.74
CA ALA A 379 2.24 -3.21 13.64
C ALA A 379 0.72 -3.42 13.59
N TYR A 380 -0.07 -2.36 13.40
CA TYR A 380 -1.50 -2.44 13.17
C TYR A 380 -1.79 -3.23 11.89
N GLY A 381 -1.11 -2.90 10.79
CA GLY A 381 -1.29 -3.62 9.53
C GLY A 381 -0.92 -5.10 9.62
N LEU A 382 0.21 -5.41 10.26
CA LEU A 382 0.65 -6.79 10.51
C LEU A 382 -0.32 -7.55 11.42
N THR A 383 -0.88 -6.89 12.45
CA THR A 383 -1.87 -7.46 13.36
C THR A 383 -3.16 -7.77 12.59
N ALA A 384 -3.69 -6.80 11.85
CA ALA A 384 -4.91 -6.94 11.06
C ALA A 384 -4.78 -8.07 10.03
N PHE A 385 -3.65 -8.13 9.31
CA PHE A 385 -3.37 -9.20 8.36
C PHE A 385 -3.29 -10.57 9.05
N SER A 386 -2.54 -10.66 10.16
CA SER A 386 -2.41 -11.90 10.93
C SER A 386 -3.78 -12.42 11.37
N LEU A 387 -4.62 -11.55 11.96
CA LEU A 387 -5.97 -11.89 12.39
C LEU A 387 -6.84 -12.32 11.20
N GLY A 388 -6.74 -11.63 10.06
CA GLY A 388 -7.45 -11.99 8.84
C GLY A 388 -7.08 -13.39 8.33
N VAL A 389 -5.79 -13.74 8.29
CA VAL A 389 -5.36 -15.09 7.89
C VAL A 389 -5.92 -16.16 8.86
N LYS A 390 -5.89 -15.90 10.17
CA LYS A 390 -6.29 -16.90 11.18
C LYS A 390 -7.80 -17.12 11.26
N TYR A 391 -8.58 -16.06 11.19
CA TYR A 391 -10.02 -16.07 11.49
C TYR A 391 -10.91 -15.85 10.26
N LEU A 392 -10.48 -15.07 9.27
CA LEU A 392 -11.29 -14.72 8.08
C LEU A 392 -10.95 -15.57 6.85
N ARG A 393 -9.92 -16.43 6.94
CA ARG A 393 -9.40 -17.25 5.82
C ARG A 393 -9.21 -16.41 4.55
N VAL A 394 -8.63 -15.22 4.71
CA VAL A 394 -8.43 -14.27 3.60
C VAL A 394 -7.60 -14.88 2.48
N VAL A 395 -6.65 -15.75 2.84
CA VAL A 395 -5.72 -16.43 1.94
C VAL A 395 -6.17 -17.89 1.74
N ASP A 396 -7.34 -18.13 1.16
CA ASP A 396 -7.80 -19.48 0.85
C ASP A 396 -8.30 -19.56 -0.59
N HIS A 397 -7.45 -20.09 -1.46
CA HIS A 397 -7.75 -20.21 -2.89
C HIS A 397 -8.75 -21.33 -3.20
N SER A 398 -9.08 -22.22 -2.24
CA SER A 398 -10.03 -23.32 -2.47
C SER A 398 -11.50 -22.87 -2.41
N LEU A 399 -11.80 -21.75 -1.75
CA LEU A 399 -13.16 -21.26 -1.56
C LEU A 399 -13.86 -20.84 -2.87
N ILE A 400 -13.09 -20.58 -3.93
CA ILE A 400 -13.62 -20.11 -5.22
C ILE A 400 -13.68 -21.25 -6.26
N GLU A 401 -12.93 -22.34 -6.07
CA GLU A 401 -13.07 -23.54 -6.91
C GLU A 401 -14.46 -24.19 -6.74
N GLU A 402 -15.03 -24.15 -5.53
CA GLU A 402 -16.40 -24.64 -5.27
C GLU A 402 -17.49 -23.74 -5.87
N GLU A 403 -17.30 -22.42 -5.90
CA GLU A 403 -18.29 -21.44 -6.36
C GLU A 403 -18.48 -21.46 -7.89
N HIS A 404 -17.45 -21.86 -8.65
CA HIS A 404 -17.52 -22.03 -10.11
C HIS A 404 -17.80 -23.48 -10.54
N ALA A 405 -17.68 -24.47 -9.66
CA ALA A 405 -18.07 -25.86 -9.97
C ALA A 405 -19.59 -26.03 -10.15
N THR A 406 -20.40 -25.07 -9.68
CA THR A 406 -21.87 -25.13 -9.74
C THR A 406 -22.50 -24.53 -11.00
N VAL A 407 -21.73 -24.03 -11.98
CA VAL A 407 -22.27 -23.59 -13.29
C VAL A 407 -21.92 -24.61 -14.37
N ASN A 408 -22.37 -25.84 -14.18
CA ASN A 408 -22.50 -26.79 -15.28
C ASN A 408 -23.86 -26.54 -15.93
N VAL A 409 -23.93 -25.59 -16.86
CA VAL A 409 -25.09 -25.45 -17.74
C VAL A 409 -25.12 -26.71 -18.61
N LYS A 410 -26.13 -27.58 -18.41
CA LYS A 410 -26.35 -28.73 -19.29
C LYS A 410 -26.53 -28.20 -20.71
N ALA A 411 -25.68 -28.64 -21.62
CA ALA A 411 -25.58 -28.16 -23.01
C ALA A 411 -26.76 -28.54 -23.92
N THR A 412 -27.99 -28.70 -23.40
CA THR A 412 -29.10 -29.30 -24.16
C THR A 412 -30.43 -28.57 -24.03
N GLU A 413 -30.45 -27.27 -23.78
CA GLU A 413 -31.69 -26.50 -23.93
C GLU A 413 -31.57 -25.46 -25.06
N PRO A 414 -32.43 -25.52 -26.10
CA PRO A 414 -32.41 -24.57 -27.19
C PRO A 414 -32.93 -23.21 -26.71
N VAL A 415 -32.16 -22.17 -26.97
CA VAL A 415 -32.55 -20.77 -26.75
C VAL A 415 -33.76 -20.45 -27.62
N ARG A 416 -34.94 -20.28 -27.00
CA ARG A 416 -36.08 -19.65 -27.67
C ARG A 416 -35.85 -18.15 -27.70
N ALA A 417 -35.76 -17.58 -28.90
CA ALA A 417 -35.77 -16.15 -29.11
C ALA A 417 -37.16 -15.57 -28.81
N VAL A 418 -37.22 -14.57 -27.93
CA VAL A 418 -38.20 -13.48 -27.97
C VAL A 418 -37.44 -12.20 -27.67
#